data_AF-A0A955DRD5-F1
#
_entry.id   AF-A0A955DRD5-F1
#
_cell.length_a   1.000
_cell.length_b   1.000
_cell.length_c   1.000
_cell.angle_alpha   90.00
_cell.angle_beta   90.00
_cell.angle_gamma   90.00
#
_symmetry.space_group_name_H-M   'P 1'
#
loop_
_entity.id
_entity.type
_entity.pdbx_description
1 polymer ?
#
loop_
_entity_poly.entity_id
_entity_poly.type
_entity_poly.pdbx_seq_one_letter_code
_entity_poly.pdbx_strand_id
1 'polypeptide(L)'
;MGCTRAIATMVILAGAAAHAAPPRADTADPSPARWFAPGAFEREVQFEFALNEIPSTETLRLWHDQMCTEPHPAGTPADQRMIAMLRDAFEGLGLDTEVHEFSALLSKPIRASLHVLDPDGTTHELSIQEREVVQDADSGHPDLTFGWNAYSASGTVTAPVVYVNYGTKQDFEQLDELGISCRNAIVLARYGGNFRGYK
;
A
#
# COMPACT_ATOMS: atom_id res chain seq x y z
N MET A 1 -30.17 -43.55 -62.74
CA MET A 1 -30.44 -42.22 -62.17
C MET A 1 -29.15 -41.72 -61.56
N GLY A 2 -28.46 -40.82 -62.28
CA GLY A 2 -27.12 -40.36 -61.95
C GLY A 2 -27.14 -39.33 -60.82
N CYS A 3 -26.24 -39.52 -59.85
CA CYS A 3 -26.00 -38.57 -58.78
C CYS A 3 -24.65 -37.89 -59.05
N THR A 4 -24.69 -36.71 -59.66
CA THR A 4 -23.51 -35.93 -60.04
C THR A 4 -22.96 -35.25 -58.79
N ARG A 5 -21.77 -35.66 -58.33
CA ARG A 5 -21.03 -34.96 -57.27
C ARG A 5 -20.42 -33.67 -57.83
N ALA A 6 -20.85 -32.52 -57.32
CA ALA A 6 -20.22 -31.24 -57.59
C ALA A 6 -18.93 -31.12 -56.76
N ILE A 7 -17.79 -30.94 -57.43
CA ILE A 7 -16.52 -30.58 -56.80
C ILE A 7 -16.48 -29.05 -56.75
N ALA A 8 -16.58 -28.48 -55.56
CA ALA A 8 -16.39 -27.06 -55.33
C ALA A 8 -14.88 -26.78 -55.17
N THR A 9 -14.28 -26.16 -56.17
CA THR A 9 -12.90 -25.66 -56.10
C THR A 9 -12.88 -24.41 -55.22
N MET A 10 -12.39 -24.54 -54.00
CA MET A 10 -12.14 -23.42 -53.09
C MET A 10 -10.83 -22.73 -53.50
N VAL A 11 -10.93 -21.55 -54.11
CA VAL A 11 -9.76 -20.69 -54.37
C VAL A 11 -9.44 -19.95 -53.08
N ILE A 12 -8.35 -20.34 -52.42
CA ILE A 12 -7.80 -19.57 -51.29
C ILE A 12 -6.98 -18.42 -51.89
N LEU A 13 -7.55 -17.21 -51.89
CA LEU A 13 -6.75 -16.00 -52.08
C LEU A 13 -5.92 -15.78 -50.82
N ALA A 14 -4.64 -16.14 -50.88
CA ALA A 14 -3.65 -15.71 -49.90
C ALA A 14 -3.41 -14.20 -50.13
N GLY A 15 -4.17 -13.36 -49.44
CA GLY A 15 -3.90 -11.93 -49.36
C GLY A 15 -2.63 -11.71 -48.54
N ALA A 16 -1.52 -11.44 -49.22
CA ALA A 16 -0.31 -10.96 -48.56
C ALA A 16 -0.58 -9.57 -48.00
N ALA A 17 -1.00 -9.49 -46.74
CA ALA A 17 -1.01 -8.23 -45.99
C ALA A 17 0.46 -7.84 -45.76
N ALA A 18 0.98 -6.98 -46.63
CA ALA A 18 2.26 -6.34 -46.44
C ALA A 18 2.23 -5.62 -45.09
N HIS A 19 2.92 -6.18 -44.08
CA HIS A 19 3.24 -5.45 -42.87
C HIS A 19 4.25 -4.37 -43.28
N ALA A 20 3.74 -3.19 -43.61
CA ALA A 20 4.57 -2.01 -43.77
C ALA A 20 5.31 -1.81 -42.44
N ALA A 21 6.64 -1.80 -42.49
CA ALA A 21 7.44 -1.38 -41.35
C ALA A 21 6.95 0.00 -40.90
N PRO A 22 6.78 0.26 -39.59
CA PRO A 22 6.31 1.55 -39.13
C PRO A 22 7.25 2.63 -39.68
N PRO A 23 6.71 3.76 -40.19
CA PRO A 23 7.55 4.84 -40.70
C PRO A 23 8.56 5.22 -39.62
N ARG A 24 9.83 5.27 -39.99
CA ARG A 24 10.87 5.78 -39.08
C ARG A 24 10.50 7.21 -38.72
N ALA A 25 10.32 7.47 -37.42
CA ALA A 25 10.02 8.80 -36.92
C ALA A 25 11.04 9.81 -37.47
N ASP A 26 10.56 10.90 -38.06
CA ASP A 26 11.41 11.97 -38.57
C ASP A 26 12.08 12.66 -37.37
N THR A 27 13.40 12.49 -37.24
CA THR A 27 14.17 13.05 -36.13
C THR A 27 14.25 14.58 -36.15
N ALA A 28 13.81 15.23 -37.24
CA ALA A 28 13.82 16.68 -37.38
C ALA A 28 12.56 17.37 -36.80
N ASP A 29 11.46 16.65 -36.61
CA ASP A 29 10.26 17.19 -35.97
C ASP A 29 10.42 17.19 -34.44
N PRO A 30 10.36 18.33 -33.73
CA PRO A 30 10.40 18.35 -32.28
C PRO A 30 9.09 17.85 -31.62
N SER A 31 7.99 17.73 -32.37
CA SER A 31 6.68 17.32 -31.86
C SER A 31 6.63 15.85 -31.43
N PRO A 32 6.03 15.52 -30.26
CA PRO A 32 5.77 14.13 -29.87
C PRO A 32 4.95 13.35 -30.90
N ALA A 33 4.16 14.03 -31.75
CA ALA A 33 3.34 13.42 -32.80
C ALA A 33 4.11 12.52 -33.76
N ARG A 34 5.41 12.77 -33.96
CA ARG A 34 6.30 11.96 -34.82
C ARG A 34 6.41 10.49 -34.41
N TRP A 35 6.11 10.17 -33.15
CA TRP A 35 6.15 8.81 -32.62
C TRP A 35 4.82 8.07 -32.81
N PHE A 36 3.80 8.75 -33.33
CA PHE A 36 2.46 8.23 -33.51
C PHE A 36 2.18 7.96 -34.99
N ALA A 37 1.29 7.01 -35.26
CA ALA A 37 0.71 6.86 -36.59
C ALA A 37 -0.08 8.14 -36.97
N PRO A 38 -0.21 8.47 -38.27
CA PRO A 38 -0.98 9.64 -38.70
C PRO A 38 -2.37 9.72 -38.07
N GLY A 39 -2.70 10.86 -37.45
CA GLY A 39 -3.97 11.11 -36.77
C GLY A 39 -4.14 10.43 -35.41
N ALA A 40 -3.20 9.57 -34.98
CA ALA A 40 -3.27 8.90 -33.69
C ALA A 40 -2.88 9.83 -32.54
N PHE A 41 -1.95 10.76 -32.77
CA PHE A 41 -1.56 11.74 -31.76
C PHE A 41 -2.73 12.63 -31.32
N GLU A 42 -3.52 13.14 -32.26
CA GLU A 42 -4.67 14.00 -31.95
C GLU A 42 -5.76 13.22 -31.21
N ARG A 43 -5.96 11.94 -31.55
CA ARG A 43 -6.90 11.06 -30.83
C ARG A 43 -6.42 10.80 -29.40
N GLU A 44 -5.13 10.54 -29.22
CA GLU A 44 -4.54 10.34 -27.89
C GLU A 44 -4.71 11.60 -27.04
N VAL A 45 -4.38 12.77 -27.58
CA VAL A 45 -4.55 14.06 -26.88
C VAL A 45 -6.02 14.28 -26.46
N GLN A 46 -6.99 14.01 -27.34
CA GLN A 46 -8.42 14.13 -27.00
C GLN A 46 -8.83 13.12 -25.93
N PHE A 47 -8.31 11.89 -25.99
CA PHE A 47 -8.55 10.87 -24.99
C PHE A 47 -7.96 11.26 -23.62
N GLU A 48 -6.72 11.75 -23.59
CA GLU A 48 -6.06 12.25 -22.37
C GLU A 48 -6.84 13.41 -21.74
N PHE A 49 -7.32 14.37 -22.54
CA PHE A 49 -8.19 15.43 -22.04
C PHE A 49 -9.46 14.85 -21.43
N ALA A 50 -10.17 13.97 -22.13
CA ALA A 50 -11.39 13.35 -21.61
C ALA A 50 -11.13 12.54 -20.33
N LEU A 51 -10.02 11.81 -20.27
CA LEU A 51 -9.61 11.01 -19.12
C LEU A 51 -9.35 11.89 -17.89
N ASN A 52 -8.68 13.03 -18.06
CA ASN A 52 -8.39 13.97 -16.97
C ASN A 52 -9.64 14.66 -16.41
N GLU A 53 -10.75 14.69 -17.17
CA GLU A 53 -12.04 15.20 -16.69
C GLU A 53 -12.82 14.17 -15.86
N ILE A 54 -12.41 12.90 -15.83
CA ILE A 54 -13.12 11.84 -15.09
C ILE A 54 -12.94 11.96 -13.56
N PRO A 55 -11.72 12.14 -13.01
CA PRO A 55 -11.55 12.27 -11.57
C PRO A 55 -12.17 13.56 -11.05
N SER A 56 -13.00 13.46 -10.03
CA SER A 56 -13.56 14.62 -9.32
C SER A 56 -13.19 14.59 -7.85
N THR A 57 -13.13 15.76 -7.22
CA THR A 57 -12.90 15.87 -5.76
C THR A 57 -13.97 15.16 -4.96
N GLU A 58 -15.22 15.15 -5.44
CA GLU A 58 -16.35 14.47 -4.83
C GLU A 58 -16.16 12.94 -4.86
N THR A 59 -15.81 12.38 -6.03
CA THR A 59 -15.58 10.94 -6.18
C THR A 59 -14.37 10.49 -5.38
N LEU A 60 -13.27 11.25 -5.39
CA LEU A 60 -12.09 10.94 -4.58
C LEU A 60 -12.40 10.93 -3.08
N ARG A 61 -13.18 11.90 -2.60
CA ARG A 61 -13.61 11.95 -1.21
C ARG A 61 -14.52 10.77 -0.86
N LEU A 62 -15.49 10.43 -1.71
CA LEU A 62 -16.37 9.28 -1.50
C LEU A 62 -15.56 7.99 -1.30
N TRP A 63 -14.58 7.75 -2.18
CA TRP A 63 -13.69 6.59 -2.09
C TRP A 63 -12.83 6.61 -0.84
N HIS A 64 -12.26 7.77 -0.50
CA HIS A 64 -11.49 7.93 0.73
C HIS A 64 -12.34 7.57 1.95
N ASP A 65 -13.54 8.15 2.08
CA ASP A 65 -14.43 7.91 3.21
C ASP A 65 -14.78 6.40 3.30
N GLN A 66 -15.18 5.78 2.18
CA GLN A 66 -15.48 4.34 2.14
C GLN A 66 -14.31 3.44 2.53
N MET A 67 -13.08 3.82 2.16
CA MET A 67 -11.87 3.03 2.45
C MET A 67 -11.32 3.27 3.86
N CYS A 68 -11.73 4.33 4.55
CA CYS A 68 -11.10 4.77 5.79
C CYS A 68 -12.00 4.73 7.04
N THR A 69 -13.31 4.51 6.92
CA THR A 69 -14.24 4.50 8.07
C THR A 69 -14.05 3.31 9.03
N GLU A 70 -13.60 2.15 8.54
CA GLU A 70 -13.43 0.95 9.36
C GLU A 70 -11.95 0.55 9.46
N PRO A 71 -11.39 0.29 10.66
CA PRO A 71 -10.05 -0.27 10.79
C PRO A 71 -9.95 -1.66 10.14
N HIS A 72 -9.11 -1.79 9.12
CA HIS A 72 -8.92 -3.04 8.37
C HIS A 72 -7.48 -3.60 8.41
N PRO A 73 -6.87 -3.88 9.58
CA PRO A 73 -5.56 -4.52 9.64
C PRO A 73 -5.53 -5.84 8.84
N ALA A 74 -4.40 -6.13 8.19
CA ALA A 74 -4.24 -7.31 7.34
C ALA A 74 -4.69 -8.62 8.02
N GLY A 75 -5.49 -9.42 7.31
CA GLY A 75 -5.99 -10.71 7.79
C GLY A 75 -7.07 -10.61 8.88
N THR A 76 -7.78 -9.49 8.96
CA THR A 76 -8.97 -9.32 9.81
C THR A 76 -10.26 -9.51 9.00
N PRO A 77 -11.43 -9.71 9.66
CA PRO A 77 -12.70 -9.71 8.94
C PRO A 77 -13.02 -8.39 8.22
N ALA A 78 -12.54 -7.24 8.73
CA ALA A 78 -12.69 -5.94 8.09
C ALA A 78 -11.87 -5.85 6.79
N ASP A 79 -10.63 -6.34 6.79
CA ASP A 79 -9.80 -6.47 5.59
C ASP A 79 -10.48 -7.32 4.51
N GLN A 80 -11.14 -8.42 4.90
CA GLN A 80 -11.92 -9.24 3.96
C GLN A 80 -13.12 -8.49 3.35
N ARG A 81 -13.80 -7.63 4.13
CA ARG A 81 -14.86 -6.75 3.60
C ARG A 81 -14.30 -5.72 2.63
N MET A 82 -13.14 -5.14 2.93
CA MET A 82 -12.45 -4.19 2.06
C MET A 82 -12.10 -4.83 0.71
N ILE A 83 -11.55 -6.06 0.73
CA ILE A 83 -11.25 -6.83 -0.50
C ILE A 83 -12.52 -7.06 -1.32
N ALA A 84 -13.62 -7.47 -0.67
CA ALA A 84 -14.88 -7.71 -1.37
C ALA A 84 -15.44 -6.42 -2.00
N MET A 85 -15.40 -5.30 -1.27
CA MET A 85 -15.84 -4.00 -1.77
C MET A 85 -15.03 -3.55 -2.99
N LEU A 86 -13.71 -3.68 -2.94
CA LEU A 86 -12.83 -3.32 -4.06
C LEU A 86 -13.03 -4.23 -5.28
N ARG A 87 -13.25 -5.53 -5.08
CA ARG A 87 -13.59 -6.45 -6.16
C ARG A 87 -14.88 -6.01 -6.86
N ASP A 88 -15.95 -5.80 -6.09
CA ASP A 88 -17.25 -5.43 -6.63
C ASP A 88 -17.19 -4.07 -7.36
N ALA A 89 -16.37 -3.15 -6.87
CA ALA A 89 -16.10 -1.87 -7.53
C ALA A 89 -15.43 -2.04 -8.89
N PHE A 90 -14.39 -2.87 -8.99
CA PHE A 90 -13.67 -3.10 -10.24
C PHE A 90 -14.52 -3.87 -11.26
N GLU A 91 -15.25 -4.89 -10.82
CA GLU A 91 -16.22 -5.59 -11.68
C GLU A 91 -17.31 -4.63 -12.17
N GLY A 92 -17.79 -3.72 -11.32
CA GLY A 92 -18.76 -2.68 -11.69
C GLY A 92 -18.25 -1.69 -12.75
N LEU A 93 -16.93 -1.52 -12.87
CA LEU A 93 -16.29 -0.74 -13.93
C LEU A 93 -16.09 -1.55 -15.23
N GLY A 94 -16.45 -2.83 -15.24
CA GLY A 94 -16.24 -3.75 -16.36
C GLY A 94 -14.81 -4.28 -16.47
N LEU A 95 -14.03 -4.23 -15.38
CA LEU A 95 -12.68 -4.80 -15.34
C LEU A 95 -12.73 -6.30 -15.05
N ASP A 96 -11.88 -7.06 -15.74
CA ASP A 96 -11.60 -8.46 -15.40
C ASP A 96 -10.82 -8.51 -14.09
N THR A 97 -11.44 -9.06 -13.03
CA THR A 97 -10.97 -8.90 -11.65
C THR A 97 -10.82 -10.26 -10.98
N GLU A 98 -9.65 -10.52 -10.41
CA GLU A 98 -9.35 -11.74 -9.66
C GLU A 98 -8.91 -11.42 -8.23
N VAL A 99 -9.30 -12.26 -7.27
CA VAL A 99 -8.81 -12.21 -5.90
C VAL A 99 -7.80 -13.34 -5.69
N HIS A 100 -6.56 -12.98 -5.38
CA HIS A 100 -5.50 -13.94 -5.11
C HIS A 100 -5.29 -14.13 -3.61
N GLU A 101 -5.60 -15.32 -3.12
CA GLU A 101 -5.37 -15.68 -1.73
C GLU A 101 -3.97 -16.26 -1.53
N PHE A 102 -3.31 -15.86 -0.45
CA PHE A 102 -2.04 -16.44 -0.02
C PHE A 102 -1.95 -16.46 1.50
N SER A 103 -1.10 -17.35 2.00
CA SER A 103 -0.81 -17.46 3.44
C SER A 103 0.51 -16.77 3.76
N ALA A 104 0.48 -15.83 4.70
CA ALA A 104 1.66 -15.16 5.23
C ALA A 104 1.68 -15.23 6.76
N LEU A 105 2.87 -15.25 7.34
CA LEU A 105 3.03 -15.09 8.78
C LEU A 105 2.70 -13.65 9.14
N LEU A 106 1.60 -13.44 9.88
CA LEU A 106 1.26 -12.14 10.47
C LEU A 106 1.42 -12.21 11.98
N SER A 107 1.79 -11.09 12.58
CA SER A 107 1.73 -10.90 14.04
C SER A 107 0.42 -10.21 14.42
N LYS A 108 -0.21 -10.63 15.52
CA LYS A 108 -1.38 -9.96 16.10
C LYS A 108 -1.14 -9.73 17.60
N PRO A 109 -1.47 -8.54 18.13
CA PRO A 109 -1.25 -8.26 19.54
C PRO A 109 -2.24 -9.05 20.41
N ILE A 110 -1.80 -9.44 21.62
CA ILE A 110 -2.66 -10.10 22.62
C ILE A 110 -2.88 -9.16 23.81
N ARG A 111 -1.78 -8.66 24.39
CA ARG A 111 -1.77 -7.70 25.49
C ARG A 111 -0.43 -6.97 25.54
N ALA A 112 -0.44 -5.72 25.96
CA ALA A 112 0.76 -4.95 26.26
C ALA A 112 0.44 -3.92 27.35
N SER A 113 1.44 -3.55 28.12
CA SER A 113 1.37 -2.45 29.07
C SER A 113 2.75 -1.81 29.21
N LEU A 114 2.77 -0.53 29.60
CA LEU A 114 3.99 0.22 29.82
C LEU A 114 3.87 0.93 31.18
N HIS A 115 4.90 0.78 32.01
CA HIS A 115 4.92 1.37 33.34
C HIS A 115 6.24 2.09 33.59
N VAL A 116 6.18 3.19 34.33
CA VAL A 116 7.33 3.84 34.96
C VAL A 116 7.32 3.48 36.43
N LEU A 117 8.44 2.97 36.93
CA LEU A 117 8.60 2.63 38.33
C LEU A 117 9.52 3.64 39.01
N ASP A 118 9.02 4.26 40.07
CA ASP A 118 9.79 5.18 40.90
C ASP A 118 10.65 4.41 41.93
N PRO A 119 11.72 5.03 42.46
CA PRO A 119 12.58 4.41 43.46
C PRO A 119 11.86 4.00 44.77
N ASP A 120 10.73 4.63 45.08
CA ASP A 120 9.90 4.32 46.25
C ASP A 120 8.93 3.15 46.03
N GLY A 121 8.94 2.56 44.84
CA GLY A 121 8.05 1.45 44.44
C GLY A 121 6.72 1.90 43.82
N THR A 122 6.47 3.21 43.70
CA THR A 122 5.29 3.73 43.00
C THR A 122 5.34 3.35 41.52
N THR A 123 4.22 2.88 40.99
CA THR A 123 4.10 2.46 39.58
C THR A 123 3.12 3.38 38.87
N HIS A 124 3.57 4.00 37.78
CA HIS A 124 2.76 4.84 36.89
C HIS A 124 2.51 4.10 35.59
N GLU A 125 1.27 3.81 35.27
CA GLU A 125 0.90 3.22 33.98
C GLU A 125 0.83 4.31 32.89
N LEU A 126 1.47 4.03 31.75
CA LEU A 126 1.41 4.86 30.57
C LEU A 126 0.44 4.23 29.56
N SER A 127 -0.56 5.02 29.14
CA SER A 127 -1.48 4.57 28.09
C SER A 127 -0.72 4.33 26.78
N ILE A 128 -0.95 3.16 26.20
CA ILE A 128 -0.51 2.79 24.83
C ILE A 128 -1.68 2.78 23.84
N GLN A 129 -2.87 3.15 24.30
CA GLN A 129 -4.03 3.44 23.47
C GLN A 129 -4.01 4.92 23.08
N GLU A 130 -4.25 5.19 21.80
CA GLU A 130 -4.48 6.56 21.33
C GLU A 130 -5.76 7.13 21.95
N ARG A 131 -5.74 8.42 22.26
CA ARG A 131 -6.91 9.09 22.83
C ARG A 131 -7.87 9.45 21.71
N GLU A 132 -9.15 9.18 21.92
CA GLU A 132 -10.22 9.70 21.08
C GLU A 132 -10.12 11.23 20.96
N VAL A 133 -10.28 11.71 19.73
CA VAL A 133 -10.27 13.11 19.34
C VAL A 133 -11.71 13.51 19.01
N VAL A 134 -12.29 14.42 19.78
CA VAL A 134 -13.71 14.81 19.68
C VAL A 134 -14.11 15.29 18.27
N GLN A 135 -13.17 15.86 17.52
CA GLN A 135 -13.37 16.35 16.16
C GLN A 135 -13.26 15.26 15.08
N ASP A 136 -12.86 14.05 15.45
CA ASP A 136 -12.64 12.92 14.57
C ASP A 136 -13.44 11.71 15.08
N ALA A 137 -14.59 11.47 14.44
CA ALA A 137 -15.49 10.38 14.84
C ALA A 137 -14.84 8.99 14.70
N ASP A 138 -13.84 8.84 13.82
CA ASP A 138 -13.17 7.56 13.56
C ASP A 138 -12.12 7.24 14.63
N SER A 139 -11.59 8.26 15.30
CA SER A 139 -10.59 8.10 16.39
C SER A 139 -11.10 7.34 17.61
N GLY A 140 -12.43 7.22 17.78
CA GLY A 140 -13.10 6.48 18.84
C GLY A 140 -13.67 5.13 18.40
N HIS A 141 -13.34 4.65 17.19
CA HIS A 141 -13.92 3.43 16.64
C HIS A 141 -13.66 2.22 17.58
N PRO A 142 -14.68 1.40 17.91
CA PRO A 142 -14.56 0.35 18.95
C PRO A 142 -13.55 -0.75 18.60
N ASP A 143 -13.25 -0.93 17.31
CA ASP A 143 -12.26 -1.90 16.84
C ASP A 143 -10.81 -1.38 16.87
N LEU A 144 -10.57 -0.12 17.24
CA LEU A 144 -9.21 0.41 17.42
C LEU A 144 -8.58 -0.18 18.69
N THR A 145 -7.40 -0.80 18.52
CA THR A 145 -6.63 -1.39 19.62
C THR A 145 -5.39 -0.55 19.96
N PHE A 146 -4.66 -0.98 20.99
CA PHE A 146 -3.42 -0.33 21.39
C PHE A 146 -2.35 -0.39 20.30
N GLY A 147 -1.43 0.59 20.33
CA GLY A 147 -0.28 0.62 19.44
C GLY A 147 0.73 -0.49 19.78
N TRP A 148 1.27 -1.15 18.76
CA TRP A 148 2.21 -2.26 18.94
C TRP A 148 3.19 -2.36 17.76
N ASN A 149 4.33 -3.02 17.99
CA ASN A 149 5.34 -3.25 16.94
C ASN A 149 5.22 -4.68 16.39
N ALA A 150 4.89 -4.76 15.09
CA ALA A 150 4.81 -6.04 14.37
C ALA A 150 6.10 -6.86 14.51
N TYR A 151 5.93 -8.16 14.78
CA TYR A 151 7.00 -9.15 14.99
C TYR A 151 7.90 -8.95 16.23
N SER A 152 7.51 -8.10 17.19
CA SER A 152 8.22 -8.00 18.47
C SER A 152 8.20 -9.32 19.23
N ALA A 153 9.28 -9.64 19.93
CA ALA A 153 9.30 -10.74 20.89
C ALA A 153 8.32 -10.47 22.04
N SER A 154 7.70 -11.54 22.55
CA SER A 154 6.86 -11.50 23.75
C SER A 154 7.71 -11.56 25.01
N GLY A 155 7.40 -10.74 26.02
CA GLY A 155 8.09 -10.78 27.30
C GLY A 155 7.68 -9.64 28.23
N THR A 156 8.19 -9.70 29.46
CA THR A 156 8.09 -8.63 30.45
C THR A 156 9.50 -8.30 30.92
N VAL A 157 9.89 -7.03 30.81
CA VAL A 157 11.23 -6.55 31.14
C VAL A 157 11.10 -5.31 32.01
N THR A 158 11.87 -5.26 33.08
CA THR A 158 12.04 -4.07 33.93
C THR A 158 13.53 -3.75 34.00
N ALA A 159 13.90 -2.55 33.57
CA ALA A 159 15.29 -2.09 33.55
C ALA A 159 15.37 -0.55 33.51
N PRO A 160 16.54 0.03 33.81
CA PRO A 160 16.78 1.46 33.58
C PRO A 160 16.59 1.85 32.11
N VAL A 161 16.24 3.11 31.87
CA VAL A 161 16.01 3.63 30.51
C VAL A 161 17.22 4.42 30.03
N VAL A 162 17.62 4.18 28.77
CA VAL A 162 18.64 4.98 28.06
C VAL A 162 18.01 5.58 26.81
N TYR A 163 18.11 6.89 26.64
CA TYR A 163 17.65 7.56 25.42
C TYR A 163 18.73 7.52 24.34
N VAL A 164 18.38 7.10 23.12
CA VAL A 164 19.31 6.94 21.99
C VAL A 164 18.92 7.75 20.75
N ASN A 165 18.28 8.89 20.93
CA ASN A 165 17.88 9.73 19.80
C ASN A 165 17.09 8.92 18.74
N TYR A 166 17.55 8.83 17.50
CA TYR A 166 16.87 8.06 16.45
C TYR A 166 17.25 6.57 16.45
N GLY A 167 18.07 6.06 17.37
CA GLY A 167 18.46 4.65 17.37
C GLY A 167 19.22 4.26 16.10
N THR A 168 19.98 5.19 15.53
CA THR A 168 20.89 4.91 14.43
C THR A 168 22.21 4.35 14.96
N LYS A 169 22.99 3.70 14.10
CA LYS A 169 24.34 3.22 14.46
C LYS A 169 25.20 4.34 15.09
N GLN A 170 25.12 5.54 14.51
CA GLN A 170 25.84 6.73 14.98
C GLN A 170 25.36 7.19 16.36
N ASP A 171 24.06 7.08 16.65
CA ASP A 171 23.54 7.41 17.99
C ASP A 171 24.10 6.46 19.06
N PHE A 172 24.22 5.16 18.74
CA PHE A 172 24.83 4.18 19.64
C PHE A 172 26.34 4.38 19.80
N GLU A 173 27.06 4.69 18.71
CA GLU A 173 28.48 5.07 18.77
C GLU A 173 28.69 6.31 19.65
N GLN A 174 27.81 7.31 19.53
CA GLN A 174 27.87 8.50 20.37
C GLN A 174 27.65 8.19 21.86
N LEU A 175 26.74 7.27 22.19
CA LEU A 175 26.56 6.82 23.58
C LEU A 175 27.81 6.12 24.12
N ASP A 176 28.47 5.30 23.30
CA ASP A 176 29.72 4.62 23.67
C ASP A 176 30.86 5.62 23.93
N GLU A 177 31.01 6.62 23.06
CA GLU A 177 31.96 7.73 23.27
C GLU A 177 31.70 8.52 24.56
N LEU A 178 30.43 8.65 24.95
CA LEU A 178 30.02 9.28 26.21
C LEU A 178 30.15 8.36 27.43
N GLY A 179 30.55 7.10 27.24
CA GLY A 179 30.67 6.10 28.31
C GLY A 179 29.32 5.60 28.84
N ILE A 180 28.24 5.73 28.06
CA ILE A 180 26.88 5.32 28.43
C ILE A 180 26.61 3.91 27.89
N SER A 181 26.48 2.93 28.79
CA SER A 181 26.19 1.54 28.42
C SER A 181 24.69 1.28 28.25
N CYS A 182 24.30 0.69 27.12
CA CYS A 182 22.93 0.19 26.89
C CYS A 182 22.72 -1.25 27.39
N ARG A 183 23.74 -1.90 27.96
CA ARG A 183 23.61 -3.27 28.46
C ARG A 183 22.64 -3.30 29.64
N ASN A 184 21.68 -4.24 29.60
CA ASN A 184 20.64 -4.42 30.62
C ASN A 184 19.78 -3.15 30.84
N ALA A 185 19.57 -2.37 29.79
CA ALA A 185 18.70 -1.21 29.78
C ALA A 185 17.57 -1.36 28.75
N ILE A 186 16.46 -0.68 28.98
CA ILE A 186 15.45 -0.42 27.95
C ILE A 186 15.91 0.81 27.17
N VAL A 187 16.14 0.64 25.88
CA VAL A 187 16.57 1.74 25.01
C VAL A 187 15.34 2.44 24.43
N LEU A 188 15.25 3.76 24.62
CA LEU A 188 14.18 4.61 24.10
C LEU A 188 14.68 5.39 22.88
N ALA A 189 14.06 5.14 21.73
CA ALA A 189 14.36 5.81 20.47
C ALA A 189 13.11 6.50 19.90
N ARG A 190 13.30 7.65 19.26
CA ARG A 190 12.25 8.32 18.48
C ARG A 190 12.21 7.80 17.04
N TYR A 191 11.02 7.76 16.47
CA TYR A 191 10.81 7.42 15.07
C TYR A 191 11.52 8.43 14.13
N GLY A 192 11.92 7.97 12.95
CA GLY A 192 12.69 8.73 11.96
C GLY A 192 14.16 8.30 11.88
N GLY A 193 14.92 8.92 10.97
CA GLY A 193 16.35 8.67 10.74
C GLY A 193 16.66 7.38 9.96
N ASN A 194 16.08 6.26 10.36
CA ASN A 194 16.20 4.95 9.71
C ASN A 194 14.89 4.15 9.81
N PHE A 195 14.82 3.05 9.05
CA PHE A 195 13.71 2.11 9.16
C PHE A 195 13.64 1.51 10.58
N ARG A 196 12.43 1.43 11.15
CA ARG A 196 12.20 1.05 12.55
C ARG A 196 12.78 -0.30 12.96
N GLY A 197 12.89 -1.25 12.02
CA GLY A 197 13.47 -2.57 12.29
C GLY A 197 15.00 -2.60 12.37
N TYR A 198 15.68 -1.49 12.07
CA TYR A 198 17.13 -1.36 12.28
C TYR A 198 17.49 -0.83 13.68
N LYS A 199 16.50 -0.37 14.45
CA LYS A 199 16.67 0.07 15.83
C LYS A 199 16.69 -1.17 16.74
#